data_AF-A0A3C8C9V1-F1
#
_entry.id   AF-A0A3C8C9V1-F1
#
_cell.length_a   1.000
_cell.length_b   1.000
_cell.length_c   1.000
_cell.angle_alpha   90.00
_cell.angle_beta   90.00
_cell.angle_gamma   90.00
#
_symmetry.space_group_name_H-M   'P 1'
#
loop_
_entity.id
_entity.type
_entity.pdbx_description
1 polymer ?
#
loop_
_entity_poly.entity_id
_entity_poly.type
_entity_poly.pdbx_seq_one_letter_code
_entity_poly.pdbx_strand_id
1 'polypeptide(L)' 'GEQVQQLVYPVESVPEKITSHNLDKIPEFTDCLTGIKGQYLIFATRVINLRKYSGYHIEFNY' A
#
# COMPACT_ATOMS: atom_id res chain seq x y z
N GLY A 1 31.55 -3.43 6.94
CA GLY A 1 30.44 -3.11 6.02
C GLY A 1 29.15 -3.54 6.69
N GLU A 2 28.06 -2.81 6.47
CA GLU A 2 26.75 -3.19 7.00
C GLU A 2 26.22 -4.46 6.32
N GLN A 3 25.44 -5.27 7.05
CA GLN A 3 24.78 -6.45 6.50
C GLN A 3 23.49 -6.05 5.78
N VAL A 4 23.25 -6.65 4.61
CA VAL A 4 21.98 -6.51 3.89
C VAL A 4 20.88 -7.20 4.69
N GLN A 5 19.82 -6.46 5.04
CA GLN A 5 18.62 -7.02 5.64
C GLN A 5 17.57 -7.29 4.57
N GLN A 6 17.07 -8.53 4.51
CA GLN A 6 15.95 -8.91 3.66
C GLN A 6 14.66 -8.85 4.47
N LEU A 7 13.75 -7.98 4.04
CA LEU A 7 12.40 -7.88 4.60
C LEU A 7 11.45 -8.62 3.65
N VAL A 8 10.78 -9.65 4.16
CA VAL A 8 9.71 -10.34 3.43
C VAL A 8 8.40 -9.87 4.01
N TYR A 9 7.68 -9.09 3.23
CA TYR A 9 6.31 -8.69 3.56
C TYR A 9 5.34 -9.60 2.81
N PRO A 10 4.21 -9.99 3.43
CA PRO A 10 3.25 -10.87 2.78
C PRO A 10 2.61 -10.17 1.57
N VAL A 11 2.41 -10.95 0.50
CA VAL A 11 1.55 -10.60 -0.64
C VAL A 11 0.70 -11.82 -0.92
N GLU A 12 -0.55 -11.79 -0.45
CA GLU A 12 -1.52 -12.87 -0.63
C GLU A 12 -2.12 -12.83 -2.03
N SER A 13 -2.47 -11.63 -2.51
CA SER A 13 -3.00 -11.41 -3.85
C SER A 13 -2.73 -9.99 -4.33
N VAL A 14 -2.84 -9.80 -5.65
CA VAL A 14 -2.75 -8.50 -6.32
C VAL A 14 -4.03 -8.27 -7.13
N PRO A 15 -4.44 -7.00 -7.37
CA PRO A 15 -5.58 -6.72 -8.23
C PRO A 15 -5.39 -7.29 -9.64
N GLU A 16 -6.47 -7.81 -10.24
CA GLU A 16 -6.46 -8.25 -11.64
C GLU A 16 -6.01 -7.13 -12.60
N LYS A 17 -6.40 -5.90 -12.29
CA LYS A 17 -5.97 -4.69 -12.97
C LYS A 17 -5.38 -3.71 -11.96
N ILE A 18 -4.09 -3.42 -12.11
CA ILE A 18 -3.41 -2.46 -11.23
C ILE A 18 -3.96 -1.06 -11.49
N THR A 19 -4.62 -0.50 -10.48
CA THR A 19 -5.05 0.90 -10.46
C THR A 19 -4.46 1.59 -9.24
N SER A 20 -3.90 2.78 -9.44
CA SER A 20 -3.33 3.58 -8.35
C SER A 20 -4.43 4.39 -7.68
N HIS A 21 -4.51 4.31 -6.35
CA HIS A 21 -5.42 5.13 -5.59
C HIS A 21 -4.76 6.45 -5.15
N ASN A 22 -5.50 7.54 -5.33
CA ASN A 22 -5.05 8.90 -5.06
C ASN A 22 -5.83 9.54 -3.91
N LEU A 23 -5.22 9.63 -2.73
CA LEU A 23 -5.82 10.23 -1.53
C LEU A 23 -6.11 11.74 -1.70
N ASP A 24 -5.43 12.44 -2.61
CA ASP A 24 -5.73 13.86 -2.90
C ASP A 24 -7.07 14.04 -3.61
N LYS A 25 -7.51 13.00 -4.35
CA LYS A 25 -8.76 13.03 -5.12
C LYS A 25 -9.89 12.34 -4.38
N ILE A 26 -9.58 11.23 -3.72
CA ILE A 26 -10.52 10.41 -2.98
C ILE A 26 -9.84 10.07 -1.65
N PRO A 27 -10.11 10.81 -0.55
CA PRO A 27 -9.32 10.76 0.68
C PRO A 27 -9.56 9.50 1.53
N GLU A 28 -10.63 8.77 1.25
CA GLU A 28 -11.04 7.60 2.01
C GLU A 28 -11.48 6.46 1.08
N PHE A 29 -11.27 5.23 1.52
CA PHE A 29 -11.80 4.04 0.88
C PHE A 29 -11.80 2.88 1.86
N THR A 30 -12.63 1.89 1.58
CA THR A 30 -12.64 0.59 2.27
C THR A 30 -12.25 -0.48 1.27
N ASP A 31 -11.27 -1.30 1.62
CA ASP A 31 -10.81 -2.43 0.81
C ASP A 31 -10.05 -3.43 1.70
N CYS A 32 -9.86 -4.64 1.20
CA CYS A 32 -9.06 -5.66 1.89
C CYS A 32 -7.57 -5.43 1.59
N LEU A 33 -6.75 -5.23 2.62
CA LEU A 33 -5.29 -5.17 2.48
C LEU A 33 -4.77 -6.60 2.24
N THR A 34 -4.21 -6.86 1.07
CA THR A 34 -3.75 -8.20 0.65
C THR A 34 -2.23 -8.30 0.54
N GLY A 35 -1.50 -7.18 0.68
CA GLY A 35 -0.06 -7.25 0.76
C GLY A 35 0.67 -5.94 0.89
N ILE A 36 1.99 -6.04 1.09
CA ILE A 36 2.91 -4.91 1.15
C ILE A 36 4.13 -5.24 0.28
N LYS A 37 4.56 -4.30 -0.57
CA LYS A 37 5.76 -4.45 -1.40
C LYS A 37 6.56 -3.14 -1.46
N GLY A 38 7.63 -3.05 -0.68
CA GLY A 38 8.41 -1.81 -0.56
C GLY A 38 7.52 -0.67 -0.06
N GLN A 39 7.44 0.42 -0.82
CA GLN A 39 6.61 1.58 -0.49
C GLN A 39 5.11 1.42 -0.86
N TYR A 40 4.70 0.24 -1.32
CA TYR A 40 3.34 0.00 -1.79
C TYR A 40 2.51 -0.80 -0.79
N LEU A 41 1.31 -0.30 -0.50
CA LEU A 41 0.22 -1.09 0.07
C LEU A 41 -0.61 -1.65 -1.08
N ILE A 42 -0.92 -2.95 -1.01
CA ILE A 42 -1.68 -3.69 -2.01
C ILE A 42 -3.00 -4.07 -1.38
N PHE A 43 -4.09 -3.67 -2.02
CA PHE A 43 -5.43 -4.05 -1.64
C PHE A 43 -6.04 -4.93 -2.74
N ALA A 44 -7.19 -5.56 -2.47
CA ALA A 44 -7.84 -6.45 -3.43
C ALA A 44 -8.17 -5.75 -4.77
N THR A 45 -8.51 -4.46 -4.75
CA THR A 45 -8.91 -3.73 -5.98
C THR A 45 -7.91 -2.68 -6.47
N ARG A 46 -6.93 -2.28 -5.64
CA ARG A 46 -6.09 -1.11 -5.89
C ARG A 46 -4.72 -1.21 -5.22
N VAL A 47 -3.80 -0.35 -5.65
CA VAL A 47 -2.48 -0.19 -5.04
C VAL A 47 -2.27 1.25 -4.62
N ILE A 48 -1.63 1.46 -3.47
CA ILE A 48 -1.24 2.77 -2.96
C ILE A 48 0.27 2.85 -2.84
N ASN A 49 0.85 3.92 -3.38
CA ASN A 49 2.24 4.28 -3.13
C ASN A 49 2.32 5.25 -1.94
N LEU A 50 2.81 4.79 -0.79
CA LEU A 50 2.90 5.61 0.42
C LEU A 50 3.94 6.73 0.32
N ARG A 51 4.96 6.62 -0.55
CA ARG A 51 5.95 7.69 -0.75
C ARG A 51 5.30 9.00 -1.21
N LYS A 52 4.16 8.91 -1.92
CA LYS A 52 3.41 10.09 -2.38
C LYS A 52 2.86 10.91 -1.20
N TYR A 53 2.61 10.27 -0.06
CA TYR A 53 1.88 10.86 1.06
C TYR A 53 2.78 11.14 2.26
N SER A 54 4.07 11.46 2.01
CA SER A 54 4.96 11.95 3.06
C SER A 54 4.38 13.22 3.70
N GLY A 55 4.13 13.20 5.00
CA GLY A 55 3.54 14.31 5.75
C GLY A 55 2.01 14.21 5.98
N TYR A 56 1.36 13.17 5.48
CA TYR A 56 -0.06 12.90 5.75
C TYR A 56 -0.21 12.20 7.11
N HIS A 57 -1.29 12.51 7.82
CA HIS A 57 -1.76 11.68 8.93
C HIS A 57 -2.74 10.65 8.34
N ILE A 58 -2.34 9.38 8.31
CA ILE A 58 -3.15 8.28 7.77
C ILE A 58 -3.61 7.41 8.95
N GLU A 59 -4.90 7.07 8.97
CA GLU A 59 -5.52 6.19 9.97
C GLU A 59 -6.11 4.95 9.29
N PHE A 60 -6.01 3.80 9.95
CA PHE A 60 -6.62 2.55 9.52
C PHE A 60 -7.62 2.10 10.57
N ASN A 61 -8.86 1.84 10.16
CA ASN A 61 -9.94 1.32 10.99
C ASN A 61 -10.38 -0.05 10.46
N TYR A 62 -10.67 -1.00 11.35
CA TYR A 62 -11.03 -2.40 11.04
C TYR A 62 -12.36 -2.81 11.65
#